data_AF-F6WAD4-F1
#
_entry.id   AF-F6WAD4-F1
#
_cell.length_a   1.000
_cell.length_b   1.000
_cell.length_c   1.000
_cell.angle_alpha   90.00
_cell.angle_beta   90.00
_cell.angle_gamma   90.00
#
_symmetry.space_group_name_H-M   'P 1'
#
loop_
_entity.id
_entity.type
_entity.pdbx_description
1 polymer ?
#
loop_
_entity_poly.entity_id
_entity_poly.type
_entity_poly.pdbx_seq_one_letter_code
_entity_poly.pdbx_strand_id
1 'polypeptide(L)'
;IVNGPEILNKYVGESESNIRKLFEAAEEEQKKLGINSGLHIIIFDEIDAICKQRGSVSGASGVHDTVVNQLLSKIDGVEPLNNILVIGMTNRPDLIDDALLRPGRLEVKKEIGLPDENGRLEILNIHTEKMKSSDMLDDDVNLREIAQLTKNFSGAELAGLVGAAQSCAFVRHTKAGSKVEVDLDTIDELKVCRADFMAGLENDIKPAYGAKEEDIERFMRNGVLMWGRPVQTALDSGDLLVNQVRNSNKTPLVSVLITGAVGCGKTALATRIALDSGFPFLKICSPGELVGFSEAAKCQHLKKVFDDAYKSQLSCVVIDDIEKLIDYNPIGPRFSNTVTQALMVLFKNLPPPKRRLLVIGTSSNKDLLHEMGMEKCFSSHIHVPCLSKAQHITTTLELLDAFTPEERCSIERLISGRSAWVGIKSLIHMVGTAEQAESTMRVPTFLTLLEEEAHNPLIFR
;
A
#
# COMPACT_ATOMS: atom_id res chain seq x y z
N ILE A 1 16.01 11.48 -27.64
CA ILE A 1 15.58 10.76 -26.43
C ILE A 1 16.69 9.78 -26.11
N VAL A 2 17.13 9.71 -24.86
CA VAL A 2 18.21 8.82 -24.44
C VAL A 2 17.82 8.16 -23.13
N ASN A 3 18.03 6.85 -23.04
CA ASN A 3 17.82 6.12 -21.81
C ASN A 3 19.06 6.23 -20.91
N GLY A 4 18.86 6.48 -19.63
CA GLY A 4 19.92 6.61 -18.64
C GLY A 4 21.00 5.52 -18.71
N PRO A 5 20.60 4.23 -18.75
CA PRO A 5 21.54 3.12 -18.85
C PRO A 5 22.34 3.06 -20.16
N GLU A 6 21.79 3.57 -21.27
CA GLU A 6 22.39 3.51 -22.61
C GLU A 6 23.66 4.38 -22.72
N ILE A 7 23.77 5.39 -21.86
CA ILE A 7 24.94 6.29 -21.81
C ILE A 7 26.13 5.63 -21.11
N LEU A 8 25.90 4.60 -20.29
CA LEU A 8 26.93 3.97 -19.45
C LEU A 8 27.65 2.86 -20.21
N ASN A 9 28.86 3.16 -20.71
CA ASN A 9 29.77 2.16 -21.24
C ASN A 9 30.81 1.71 -20.21
N LYS A 10 31.29 0.46 -20.35
CA LYS A 10 32.36 -0.11 -19.50
C LYS A 10 33.72 0.54 -19.72
N TYR A 11 33.93 1.20 -20.85
CA TYR A 11 35.17 1.87 -21.19
C TYR A 11 35.19 3.29 -20.63
N VAL A 12 36.20 3.59 -19.82
CA VAL A 12 36.40 4.91 -19.19
C VAL A 12 36.54 5.98 -20.28
N GLY A 13 35.74 7.04 -20.20
CA GLY A 13 35.75 8.16 -21.15
C GLY A 13 34.78 8.04 -22.33
N GLU A 14 34.29 6.84 -22.67
CA GLU A 14 33.26 6.70 -23.72
C GLU A 14 31.92 7.30 -23.28
N SER A 15 31.51 7.05 -22.03
CA SER A 15 30.28 7.62 -21.46
C SER A 15 30.29 9.16 -21.48
N GLU A 16 31.44 9.78 -21.22
CA GLU A 16 31.61 11.23 -21.31
C GLU A 16 31.58 11.74 -22.75
N SER A 17 32.22 11.02 -23.68
CA SER A 17 32.19 11.35 -25.10
C SER A 17 30.78 11.29 -25.66
N ASN A 18 30.00 10.28 -25.27
CA ASN A 18 28.59 10.15 -25.67
C ASN A 18 27.76 11.35 -25.20
N ILE A 19 27.95 11.81 -23.96
CA ILE A 19 27.29 13.04 -23.49
C ILE A 19 27.74 14.25 -24.30
N ARG A 20 29.04 14.42 -24.58
CA ARG A 20 29.50 15.56 -25.40
C ARG A 20 28.87 15.56 -26.80
N LYS A 21 28.79 14.41 -27.45
CA LYS A 21 28.16 14.26 -28.78
C LYS A 21 26.68 14.63 -28.77
N LEU A 22 25.96 14.35 -27.69
CA LEU A 22 24.53 14.73 -27.57
C LEU A 22 24.33 16.25 -27.59
N PHE A 23 25.25 17.01 -26.98
CA PHE A 23 25.17 18.48 -26.93
C PHE A 23 25.86 19.17 -28.12
N GLU A 24 26.78 18.49 -28.81
CA GLU A 24 27.58 19.06 -29.91
C GLU A 24 26.72 19.60 -31.07
N ALA A 25 25.68 18.85 -31.47
CA ALA A 25 24.77 19.30 -32.52
C ALA A 25 24.05 20.60 -32.15
N ALA A 26 23.61 20.72 -30.89
CA ALA A 26 22.92 21.91 -30.39
C ALA A 26 23.88 23.11 -30.21
N GLU A 27 25.12 22.84 -29.79
CA GLU A 27 26.18 23.85 -29.68
C GLU A 27 26.58 24.40 -31.05
N GLU A 28 26.73 23.54 -32.07
CA GLU A 28 27.03 23.98 -33.43
C GLU A 28 25.95 24.86 -34.03
N GLU A 29 24.69 24.49 -33.81
CA GLU A 29 23.54 25.23 -34.33
C GLU A 29 23.41 26.60 -33.65
N GLN A 30 23.61 26.65 -32.32
CA GLN A 30 23.68 27.90 -31.58
C GLN A 30 24.78 28.83 -32.09
N LYS A 31 25.96 28.28 -32.40
CA LYS A 31 27.08 29.07 -32.97
C LYS A 31 26.79 29.58 -34.38
N LYS A 32 26.05 28.81 -35.20
CA LYS A 32 25.72 29.18 -36.59
C LYS A 32 24.58 30.21 -36.68
N LEU A 33 23.54 30.05 -35.87
CA LEU A 33 22.27 30.77 -36.03
C LEU A 33 21.93 31.71 -34.87
N GLY A 34 22.68 31.66 -33.77
CA GLY A 34 22.53 32.57 -32.63
C GLY A 34 21.12 32.55 -32.07
N ILE A 35 20.42 33.68 -32.14
CA ILE A 35 19.06 33.87 -31.60
C ILE A 35 17.99 33.12 -32.42
N ASN A 36 18.28 32.80 -33.69
CA ASN A 36 17.36 32.10 -34.58
C ASN A 36 17.56 30.58 -34.58
N SER A 37 18.37 30.05 -33.65
CA SER A 37 18.56 28.62 -33.51
C SER A 37 17.24 27.92 -33.13
N GLY A 38 17.06 26.71 -33.65
CA GLY A 38 15.96 25.85 -33.23
C GLY A 38 16.11 25.45 -31.75
N LEU A 39 14.97 25.20 -31.09
CA LEU A 39 14.97 24.62 -29.75
C LEU A 39 15.32 23.13 -29.85
N HIS A 40 16.44 22.72 -29.26
CA HIS A 40 16.81 21.31 -29.12
C HIS A 40 16.27 20.76 -27.80
N ILE A 41 15.52 19.67 -27.88
CA ILE A 41 14.95 19.02 -26.69
C ILE A 41 15.70 17.73 -26.43
N ILE A 42 16.34 17.64 -25.27
CA ILE A 42 17.03 16.42 -24.81
C ILE A 42 16.20 15.80 -23.69
N ILE A 43 15.69 14.61 -23.93
CA ILE A 43 14.92 13.84 -22.94
C ILE A 43 15.80 12.71 -22.42
N PHE A 44 16.05 12.72 -21.11
CA PHE A 44 16.70 11.65 -20.37
C PHE A 44 15.64 10.85 -19.61
N ASP A 45 15.50 9.57 -19.92
CA ASP A 45 14.74 8.64 -19.09
C ASP A 45 15.65 8.00 -18.04
N GLU A 46 15.10 7.68 -16.86
CA GLU A 46 15.85 7.12 -15.72
C GLU A 46 17.16 7.89 -15.43
N ILE A 47 17.07 9.21 -15.32
CA ILE A 47 18.25 10.08 -15.13
C ILE A 47 19.02 9.74 -13.83
N ASP A 48 18.37 9.12 -12.84
CA ASP A 48 19.00 8.62 -11.60
C ASP A 48 19.99 7.46 -11.83
N ALA A 49 19.94 6.78 -12.98
CA ALA A 49 20.97 5.81 -13.35
C ALA A 49 22.34 6.48 -13.57
N ILE A 50 22.32 7.69 -14.14
CA ILE A 50 23.50 8.47 -14.49
C ILE A 50 23.88 9.43 -13.35
N CYS A 51 22.89 10.07 -12.75
CA CYS A 51 23.04 11.24 -11.88
C CYS A 51 22.90 10.95 -10.40
N LYS A 52 23.59 9.91 -9.91
CA LYS A 52 23.55 9.54 -8.49
C LYS A 52 24.30 10.53 -7.61
N GLN A 53 23.89 10.65 -6.34
CA GLN A 53 24.63 11.41 -5.34
C GLN A 53 26.09 10.95 -5.25
N ARG A 54 26.99 11.93 -5.40
CA ARG A 54 28.45 11.74 -5.35
C ARG A 54 28.87 11.21 -3.98
N GLY A 55 29.80 10.27 -3.96
CA GLY A 55 30.36 9.72 -2.71
C GLY A 55 29.45 8.76 -1.94
N SER A 56 28.30 8.37 -2.49
CA SER A 56 27.38 7.41 -1.85
C SER A 56 27.83 5.94 -1.94
N VAL A 57 28.76 5.61 -2.84
CA VAL A 57 29.26 4.24 -3.01
C VAL A 57 30.78 4.19 -2.86
N SER A 58 31.25 3.70 -1.72
CA SER A 58 32.64 3.29 -1.50
C SER A 58 32.95 2.04 -2.34
N GLY A 59 33.14 2.18 -3.66
CA GLY A 59 33.66 1.08 -4.50
C GLY A 59 33.11 0.97 -5.92
N ALA A 60 32.07 1.72 -6.32
CA ALA A 60 31.60 1.73 -7.70
C ALA A 60 32.32 2.85 -8.47
N SER A 61 33.21 2.43 -9.38
CA SER A 61 33.91 3.20 -10.43
C SER A 61 33.54 4.68 -10.53
N GLY A 62 34.52 5.57 -10.32
CA GLY A 62 34.39 7.04 -10.45
C GLY A 62 33.89 7.56 -11.81
N VAL A 63 33.60 6.66 -12.76
CA VAL A 63 32.89 6.93 -14.01
C VAL A 63 31.56 7.62 -13.78
N HIS A 64 30.80 7.26 -12.72
CA HIS A 64 29.54 7.95 -12.43
C HIS A 64 29.77 9.43 -12.09
N ASP A 65 30.75 9.72 -11.22
CA ASP A 65 31.06 11.09 -10.81
C ASP A 65 31.57 11.94 -11.99
N THR A 66 32.41 11.38 -12.87
CA THR A 66 32.92 12.12 -14.03
C THR A 66 31.82 12.41 -15.05
N VAL A 67 30.89 11.47 -15.25
CA VAL A 67 29.73 11.64 -16.11
C VAL A 67 28.79 12.75 -15.59
N VAL A 68 28.51 12.81 -14.28
CA VAL A 68 27.71 13.90 -13.70
C VAL A 68 28.41 15.26 -13.87
N ASN A 69 29.72 15.32 -13.63
CA ASN A 69 30.49 16.54 -13.85
C ASN A 69 30.46 17.00 -15.31
N GLN A 70 30.54 16.06 -16.25
CA GLN A 70 30.47 16.36 -17.67
C GLN A 70 29.10 16.92 -18.07
N LEU A 71 28.00 16.35 -17.55
CA LEU A 71 26.65 16.86 -17.79
C LEU A 71 26.47 18.26 -17.20
N LEU A 72 26.93 18.48 -15.97
CA LEU A 72 26.90 19.80 -15.33
C LEU A 72 27.68 20.85 -16.12
N SER A 73 28.89 20.51 -16.57
CA SER A 73 29.73 21.41 -17.38
C SER A 73 29.08 21.77 -18.71
N LYS A 74 28.28 20.86 -19.29
CA LYS A 74 27.53 21.12 -20.54
C LYS A 74 26.29 21.99 -20.34
N ILE A 75 25.64 21.92 -19.18
CA ILE A 75 24.48 22.76 -18.87
C ILE A 75 24.92 24.17 -18.42
N ASP A 76 25.94 24.26 -17.56
CA ASP A 76 26.44 25.51 -16.97
C ASP A 76 27.57 26.18 -17.78
N GLY A 77 27.93 25.64 -18.93
CA GLY A 77 29.14 25.98 -19.67
C GLY A 77 29.41 27.49 -19.81
N VAL A 78 30.65 27.83 -20.16
CA VAL A 78 31.11 29.24 -20.28
C VAL A 78 30.23 30.06 -21.24
N GLU A 79 29.59 29.40 -22.22
CA GLU A 79 28.56 29.98 -23.08
C GLU A 79 27.19 29.39 -22.71
N PRO A 80 26.23 30.18 -22.19
CA PRO A 80 24.90 29.69 -21.87
C PRO A 80 24.15 29.30 -23.15
N LEU A 81 23.77 28.02 -23.23
CA LEU A 81 23.01 27.45 -24.33
C LEU A 81 21.51 27.71 -24.11
N ASN A 82 21.02 28.86 -24.59
CA ASN A 82 19.62 29.25 -24.43
C ASN A 82 18.64 28.48 -25.35
N ASN A 83 19.17 27.68 -26.28
CA ASN A 83 18.39 26.92 -27.27
C ASN A 83 18.18 25.45 -26.89
N ILE A 84 18.49 25.05 -25.65
CA ILE A 84 18.37 23.66 -25.21
C ILE A 84 17.35 23.55 -24.07
N LEU A 85 16.41 22.62 -24.21
CA LEU A 85 15.50 22.19 -23.14
C LEU A 85 15.87 20.77 -22.73
N VAL A 86 16.33 20.61 -21.50
CA VAL A 86 16.62 19.30 -20.91
C VAL A 86 15.45 18.84 -20.04
N ILE A 87 14.90 17.67 -20.34
CA ILE A 87 13.82 17.03 -19.57
C ILE A 87 14.37 15.74 -19.00
N GLY A 88 14.43 15.63 -17.67
CA GLY A 88 14.82 14.41 -16.96
C GLY A 88 13.60 13.73 -16.34
N MET A 89 13.44 12.43 -16.59
CA MET A 89 12.43 11.59 -15.97
C MET A 89 13.12 10.65 -14.95
N THR A 90 12.53 10.53 -13.75
CA THR A 90 13.05 9.63 -12.72
C THR A 90 11.91 9.14 -11.81
N ASN A 91 12.09 7.93 -11.28
CA ASN A 91 11.25 7.38 -10.22
C ASN A 91 11.81 7.66 -8.82
N ARG A 92 13.07 8.08 -8.72
CA ARG A 92 13.84 8.20 -7.48
C ARG A 92 14.50 9.58 -7.36
N PRO A 93 13.72 10.63 -7.08
CA PRO A 93 14.27 11.99 -6.94
C PRO A 93 15.26 12.10 -5.77
N ASP A 94 15.18 11.21 -4.77
CA ASP A 94 16.07 11.13 -3.62
C ASP A 94 17.52 10.76 -3.99
N LEU A 95 17.71 10.03 -5.09
CA LEU A 95 19.03 9.60 -5.53
C LEU A 95 19.77 10.62 -6.38
N ILE A 96 19.06 11.65 -6.87
CA ILE A 96 19.63 12.62 -7.79
C ILE A 96 20.60 13.55 -7.04
N ASP A 97 21.71 13.89 -7.69
CA ASP A 97 22.65 14.89 -7.19
C ASP A 97 21.98 16.28 -7.05
N ASP A 98 21.97 16.81 -5.82
CA ASP A 98 21.46 18.14 -5.49
C ASP A 98 22.10 19.25 -6.32
N ALA A 99 23.31 19.05 -6.86
CA ALA A 99 23.96 19.99 -7.76
C ALA A 99 23.13 20.21 -9.04
N LEU A 100 22.53 19.17 -9.62
CA LEU A 100 21.70 19.29 -10.83
C LEU A 100 20.38 20.01 -10.55
N LEU A 101 19.88 19.89 -9.32
CA LEU A 101 18.60 20.42 -8.88
C LEU A 101 18.63 21.92 -8.49
N ARG A 102 19.78 22.59 -8.67
CA ARG A 102 19.95 24.01 -8.39
C ARG A 102 19.31 24.88 -9.49
N PRO A 103 18.76 26.05 -9.13
CA PRO A 103 18.28 27.03 -10.10
C PRO A 103 19.39 27.38 -11.12
N GLY A 104 19.03 27.45 -12.41
CA GLY A 104 19.97 27.60 -13.53
C GLY A 104 20.30 26.29 -14.27
N ARG A 105 19.97 25.13 -13.69
CA ARG A 105 20.10 23.79 -14.31
C ARG A 105 18.71 23.15 -14.48
N LEU A 106 18.36 22.20 -13.63
CA LEU A 106 17.00 21.63 -13.55
C LEU A 106 16.15 22.46 -12.57
N GLU A 107 15.66 23.59 -13.06
CA GLU A 107 14.90 24.55 -12.25
C GLU A 107 13.50 24.03 -11.87
N VAL A 108 12.75 23.52 -12.85
CA VAL A 108 11.36 23.11 -12.65
C VAL A 108 11.29 21.62 -12.29
N LYS A 109 10.86 21.34 -11.06
CA LYS A 109 10.58 19.99 -10.57
C LYS A 109 9.07 19.79 -10.54
N LYS A 110 8.56 18.90 -11.40
CA LYS A 110 7.14 18.57 -11.45
C LYS A 110 6.96 17.11 -11.06
N GLU A 111 6.33 16.90 -9.91
CA GLU A 111 5.92 15.56 -9.48
C GLU A 111 4.69 15.14 -10.28
N ILE A 112 4.78 14.00 -10.96
CA ILE A 112 3.66 13.36 -11.65
C ILE A 112 3.08 12.33 -10.69
N GLY A 113 1.92 12.64 -10.12
CA GLY A 113 1.19 11.75 -9.23
C GLY A 113 0.33 10.73 -9.98
N LEU A 114 -0.36 9.89 -9.21
CA LEU A 114 -1.40 9.00 -9.73
C LEU A 114 -2.58 9.84 -10.28
N PRO A 115 -3.25 9.37 -11.34
CA PRO A 115 -4.40 10.06 -11.90
C PRO A 115 -5.61 10.03 -10.96
N ASP A 116 -6.31 11.17 -10.88
CA ASP A 116 -7.61 11.30 -10.20
C ASP A 116 -8.70 10.51 -10.94
N GLU A 117 -9.89 10.34 -10.35
CA GLU A 117 -11.01 9.60 -10.97
C GLU A 117 -11.34 10.11 -12.39
N ASN A 118 -11.41 11.44 -12.55
CA ASN A 118 -11.62 12.06 -13.87
C ASN A 118 -10.44 11.81 -14.82
N GLY A 119 -9.20 11.88 -14.31
CA GLY A 119 -8.00 11.59 -15.08
C GLY A 119 -7.93 10.13 -15.54
N ARG A 120 -8.38 9.18 -14.70
CA ARG A 120 -8.50 7.77 -15.09
C ARG A 120 -9.52 7.57 -16.18
N LEU A 121 -10.66 8.27 -16.10
CA LEU A 121 -11.67 8.25 -17.16
C LEU A 121 -11.11 8.81 -18.48
N GLU A 122 -10.34 9.89 -18.44
CA GLU A 122 -9.67 10.44 -19.63
C GLU A 122 -8.67 9.45 -20.24
N ILE A 123 -7.84 8.82 -19.41
CA ILE A 123 -6.88 7.79 -19.86
C ILE A 123 -7.61 6.60 -20.48
N LEU A 124 -8.65 6.09 -19.82
CA LEU A 124 -9.48 5.01 -20.36
C LEU A 124 -10.14 5.42 -21.67
N ASN A 125 -10.62 6.66 -21.81
CA ASN A 125 -11.18 7.16 -23.07
C ASN A 125 -10.13 7.17 -24.19
N ILE A 126 -8.90 7.62 -23.93
CA ILE A 126 -7.82 7.64 -24.93
C ILE A 126 -7.48 6.21 -25.39
N HIS A 127 -7.34 5.26 -24.45
CA HIS A 127 -7.02 3.88 -24.80
C HIS A 127 -8.19 3.15 -25.47
N THR A 128 -9.43 3.53 -25.16
CA THR A 128 -10.64 2.95 -25.77
C THR A 128 -11.08 3.63 -27.07
N GLU A 129 -10.57 4.82 -27.39
CA GLU A 129 -10.94 5.56 -28.61
C GLU A 129 -10.66 4.74 -29.87
N LYS A 130 -9.50 4.09 -29.94
CA LYS A 130 -9.14 3.21 -31.07
C LYS A 130 -10.02 1.96 -31.18
N MET A 131 -10.52 1.45 -30.06
CA MET A 131 -11.47 0.32 -30.07
C MET A 131 -12.86 0.76 -30.48
N LYS A 132 -13.31 1.93 -30.00
CA LYS A 132 -14.59 2.53 -30.37
C LYS A 132 -14.65 2.86 -31.85
N SER A 133 -13.57 3.40 -32.42
CA SER A 133 -13.50 3.69 -33.86
C SER A 133 -13.61 2.44 -34.74
N SER A 134 -13.24 1.27 -34.19
CA SER A 134 -13.25 -0.01 -34.89
C SER A 134 -14.48 -0.87 -34.55
N ASP A 135 -15.48 -0.32 -33.86
CA ASP A 135 -16.68 -1.02 -33.34
C ASP A 135 -16.39 -2.28 -32.49
N MET A 136 -15.20 -2.35 -31.87
CA MET A 136 -14.76 -3.48 -31.04
C MET A 136 -15.17 -3.36 -29.56
N LEU A 137 -15.77 -2.24 -29.16
CA LEU A 137 -16.23 -2.01 -27.80
C LEU A 137 -17.75 -2.20 -27.74
N ASP A 138 -18.24 -3.02 -26.82
CA ASP A 138 -19.66 -3.20 -26.60
C ASP A 138 -20.29 -1.98 -25.89
N ASP A 139 -21.58 -1.72 -26.14
CA ASP A 139 -22.34 -0.61 -25.55
C ASP A 139 -22.58 -0.81 -24.04
N ASP A 140 -22.43 -2.06 -23.55
CA ASP A 140 -22.52 -2.42 -22.12
C ASP A 140 -21.33 -1.88 -21.29
N VAL A 141 -20.25 -1.42 -21.93
CA VAL A 141 -19.04 -0.99 -21.23
C VAL A 141 -19.16 0.45 -20.72
N ASN A 142 -19.44 0.60 -19.43
CA ASN A 142 -19.41 1.90 -18.76
C ASN A 142 -18.02 2.25 -18.21
N LEU A 143 -17.29 3.11 -18.93
CA LEU A 143 -15.95 3.56 -18.52
C LEU A 143 -15.93 4.34 -17.20
N ARG A 144 -17.03 4.99 -16.82
CA ARG A 144 -17.14 5.66 -15.51
C ARG A 144 -17.12 4.67 -14.37
N GLU A 145 -17.83 3.55 -14.54
CA GLU A 145 -17.86 2.48 -13.54
C GLU A 145 -16.47 1.87 -13.36
N ILE A 146 -15.78 1.57 -14.48
CA ILE A 146 -14.41 1.04 -14.46
C ILE A 146 -13.44 2.02 -13.79
N ALA A 147 -13.55 3.33 -14.06
CA ALA A 147 -12.72 4.35 -13.43
C ALA A 147 -12.92 4.45 -11.90
N GLN A 148 -14.13 4.13 -11.41
CA GLN A 148 -14.46 4.08 -9.98
C GLN A 148 -13.90 2.84 -9.29
N LEU A 149 -13.92 1.69 -9.98
CA LEU A 149 -13.38 0.43 -9.47
C LEU A 149 -11.84 0.41 -9.48
N THR A 150 -11.21 1.04 -10.48
CA THR A 150 -9.74 1.09 -10.67
C THR A 150 -9.04 2.15 -9.82
N LYS A 151 -9.30 2.16 -8.50
CA LYS A 151 -8.64 3.10 -7.58
C LYS A 151 -7.13 2.82 -7.53
N ASN A 152 -6.33 3.89 -7.56
CA ASN A 152 -4.84 3.89 -7.58
C ASN A 152 -4.16 3.29 -8.81
N PHE A 153 -4.89 2.99 -9.88
CA PHE A 153 -4.24 2.53 -11.10
C PHE A 153 -3.44 3.67 -11.72
N SER A 154 -2.19 3.38 -12.06
CA SER A 154 -1.33 4.19 -12.92
C SER A 154 -1.82 4.13 -14.36
N GLY A 155 -1.36 5.07 -15.20
CA GLY A 155 -1.71 5.06 -16.62
C GLY A 155 -1.29 3.77 -17.33
N ALA A 156 -0.16 3.18 -16.94
CA ALA A 156 0.32 1.91 -17.48
C ALA A 156 -0.58 0.73 -17.07
N GLU A 157 -1.07 0.70 -15.83
CA GLU A 157 -1.99 -0.35 -15.36
C GLU A 157 -3.37 -0.23 -16.01
N LEU A 158 -3.87 1.00 -16.24
CA LEU A 158 -5.11 1.22 -16.99
C LEU A 158 -4.97 0.76 -18.46
N ALA A 159 -3.83 1.05 -19.09
CA ALA A 159 -3.53 0.55 -20.43
C ALA A 159 -3.43 -0.99 -20.44
N GLY A 160 -2.80 -1.56 -19.41
CA GLY A 160 -2.77 -2.99 -19.17
C GLY A 160 -4.18 -3.57 -19.07
N LEU A 161 -5.08 -2.93 -18.31
CA LEU A 161 -6.44 -3.43 -18.06
C LEU A 161 -7.22 -3.53 -19.36
N VAL A 162 -7.08 -2.52 -20.21
CA VAL A 162 -7.64 -2.52 -21.55
C VAL A 162 -7.06 -3.66 -22.40
N GLY A 163 -5.74 -3.88 -22.36
CA GLY A 163 -5.10 -4.98 -23.10
C GLY A 163 -5.47 -6.38 -22.58
N ALA A 164 -5.64 -6.52 -21.27
CA ALA A 164 -6.13 -7.75 -20.64
C ALA A 164 -7.56 -8.04 -21.05
N ALA A 165 -8.45 -7.04 -21.01
CA ALA A 165 -9.84 -7.18 -21.47
C ALA A 165 -9.91 -7.60 -22.95
N GLN A 166 -9.08 -7.01 -23.81
CA GLN A 166 -8.95 -7.44 -25.22
C GLN A 166 -8.48 -8.90 -25.34
N SER A 167 -7.51 -9.30 -24.53
CA SER A 167 -6.99 -10.67 -24.53
C SER A 167 -8.03 -11.67 -24.03
N CYS A 168 -8.78 -11.35 -22.98
CA CYS A 168 -9.91 -12.16 -22.50
C CYS A 168 -11.01 -12.30 -23.55
N ALA A 169 -11.35 -11.21 -24.25
CA ALA A 169 -12.31 -11.25 -25.35
C ALA A 169 -11.82 -12.16 -26.49
N PHE A 170 -10.54 -12.06 -26.84
CA PHE A 170 -9.94 -12.95 -27.84
C PHE A 170 -9.96 -14.43 -27.42
N VAL A 171 -9.66 -14.72 -26.15
CA VAL A 171 -9.72 -16.09 -25.61
C VAL A 171 -11.15 -16.64 -25.59
N ARG A 172 -12.17 -15.81 -25.33
CA ARG A 172 -13.57 -16.25 -25.35
C ARG A 172 -14.02 -16.69 -26.75
N HIS A 173 -13.58 -15.96 -27.77
CA HIS A 173 -13.96 -16.23 -29.16
C HIS A 173 -13.06 -17.25 -29.86
N THR A 174 -11.86 -17.53 -29.33
CA THR A 174 -11.01 -18.63 -29.78
C THR A 174 -11.35 -19.92 -29.02
N LYS A 175 -12.14 -20.81 -29.64
CA LYS A 175 -12.53 -22.09 -29.04
C LYS A 175 -11.32 -22.90 -28.57
N ALA A 176 -11.34 -23.35 -27.31
CA ALA A 176 -10.35 -24.25 -26.69
C ALA A 176 -10.40 -25.71 -27.21
N GLY A 177 -10.69 -25.91 -28.49
CA GLY A 177 -10.85 -27.22 -29.13
C GLY A 177 -9.75 -27.52 -30.15
N SER A 178 -8.57 -27.93 -29.67
CA SER A 178 -7.54 -28.78 -30.34
C SER A 178 -7.03 -28.47 -31.76
N LYS A 179 -7.62 -27.53 -32.50
CA LYS A 179 -7.19 -27.06 -33.82
C LYS A 179 -7.56 -25.59 -33.92
N VAL A 180 -6.53 -24.75 -34.05
CA VAL A 180 -6.66 -23.32 -34.30
C VAL A 180 -7.10 -23.13 -35.75
N GLU A 181 -8.38 -23.41 -36.03
CA GLU A 181 -9.04 -22.87 -37.21
C GLU A 181 -9.69 -21.56 -36.76
N VAL A 182 -9.02 -20.46 -37.10
CA VAL A 182 -9.53 -19.11 -36.87
C VAL A 182 -10.57 -18.85 -37.95
N ASP A 183 -11.85 -18.96 -37.60
CA ASP A 183 -12.93 -18.53 -38.48
C ASP A 183 -12.81 -17.00 -38.65
N LEU A 184 -12.29 -16.56 -39.81
CA LEU A 184 -12.03 -15.15 -40.14
C LEU A 184 -13.28 -14.26 -39.97
N ASP A 185 -14.47 -14.84 -40.17
CA ASP A 185 -15.76 -14.15 -40.04
C ASP A 185 -16.16 -13.85 -38.58
N THR A 186 -15.62 -14.59 -37.59
CA THR A 186 -15.90 -14.35 -36.16
C THR A 186 -15.01 -13.28 -35.51
N ILE A 187 -13.96 -12.84 -36.22
CA ILE A 187 -13.06 -11.78 -35.74
C ILE A 187 -13.73 -10.41 -35.89
N ASP A 188 -14.52 -10.22 -36.96
CA ASP A 188 -15.22 -8.95 -37.24
C ASP A 188 -16.38 -8.67 -36.26
N GLU A 189 -16.87 -9.69 -35.54
CA GLU A 189 -17.88 -9.55 -34.48
C GLU A 189 -17.27 -9.48 -33.06
N LEU A 190 -15.94 -9.42 -32.94
CA LEU A 190 -15.29 -9.43 -31.62
C LEU A 190 -15.55 -8.11 -30.88
N LYS A 191 -16.48 -8.17 -29.93
CA LYS A 191 -16.79 -7.07 -29.01
C LYS A 191 -16.27 -7.38 -27.61
N VAL A 192 -15.55 -6.42 -27.05
CA VAL A 192 -15.09 -6.45 -25.65
C VAL A 192 -16.26 -6.05 -24.77
N CYS A 193 -16.66 -6.94 -23.87
CA CYS A 193 -17.82 -6.76 -23.01
C CYS A 193 -17.38 -6.31 -21.60
N ARG A 194 -18.34 -5.85 -20.79
CA ARG A 194 -18.10 -5.48 -19.38
C ARG A 194 -17.49 -6.62 -18.56
N ALA A 195 -17.90 -7.86 -18.84
CA ALA A 195 -17.37 -9.05 -18.16
C ALA A 195 -15.86 -9.24 -18.33
N ASP A 196 -15.27 -8.81 -19.45
CA ASP A 196 -13.82 -8.91 -19.69
C ASP A 196 -13.01 -7.96 -18.84
N PHE A 197 -13.51 -6.73 -18.70
CA PHE A 197 -12.90 -5.75 -17.83
C PHE A 197 -12.94 -6.22 -16.38
N MET A 198 -14.04 -6.84 -15.94
CA MET A 198 -14.15 -7.41 -14.60
C MET A 198 -13.22 -8.61 -14.41
N ALA A 199 -13.16 -9.52 -15.39
CA ALA A 199 -12.25 -10.67 -15.34
C ALA A 199 -10.77 -10.26 -15.33
N GLY A 200 -10.41 -9.24 -16.11
CA GLY A 200 -9.04 -8.70 -16.13
C GLY A 200 -8.66 -8.00 -14.81
N LEU A 201 -9.62 -7.35 -14.14
CA LEU A 201 -9.40 -6.72 -12.84
C LEU A 201 -9.19 -7.76 -11.73
N GLU A 202 -9.91 -8.89 -11.78
CA GLU A 202 -9.83 -9.94 -10.76
C GLU A 202 -8.57 -10.82 -10.91
N ASN A 203 -8.19 -11.17 -12.14
CA ASN A 203 -7.16 -12.18 -12.38
C ASN A 203 -5.82 -11.64 -12.87
N ASP A 204 -5.82 -10.69 -13.80
CA ASP A 204 -4.61 -10.34 -14.56
C ASP A 204 -3.86 -9.14 -13.98
N ILE A 205 -4.58 -8.12 -13.51
CA ILE A 205 -3.96 -6.83 -13.15
C ILE A 205 -4.35 -6.42 -11.74
N LYS A 206 -3.39 -6.60 -10.84
CA LYS A 206 -3.44 -6.07 -9.49
C LYS A 206 -2.74 -4.72 -9.44
N PRO A 207 -3.26 -3.73 -8.68
CA PRO A 207 -2.59 -2.45 -8.53
C PRO A 207 -1.24 -2.65 -7.83
N ALA A 208 -0.18 -2.07 -8.39
CA ALA A 208 1.14 -2.05 -7.77
C ALA A 208 1.17 -1.14 -6.52
N TYR A 209 0.26 -0.16 -6.45
CA TYR A 209 0.12 0.78 -5.34
C TYR A 209 -1.09 0.45 -4.45
N GLY A 210 -0.81 -0.04 -3.24
CA GLY A 210 -1.81 -0.31 -2.20
C GLY A 210 -1.56 -1.61 -1.45
N ALA A 211 -2.48 -1.97 -0.58
CA ALA A 211 -2.52 -3.26 0.10
C ALA A 211 -2.94 -4.30 -0.93
N LYS A 212 -2.18 -5.39 -1.01
CA LYS A 212 -2.62 -6.53 -1.81
C LYS A 212 -3.91 -7.06 -1.18
N GLU A 213 -4.91 -7.36 -1.98
CA GLU A 213 -6.16 -7.96 -1.48
C GLU A 213 -5.88 -9.25 -0.69
N GLU A 214 -4.85 -10.00 -1.10
CA GLU A 214 -4.31 -11.16 -0.38
C GLU A 214 -3.89 -10.85 1.07
N ASP A 215 -3.28 -9.69 1.31
CA ASP A 215 -2.84 -9.29 2.65
C ASP A 215 -4.08 -9.01 3.53
N ILE A 216 -5.09 -8.34 2.96
CA ILE A 216 -6.35 -8.04 3.64
C ILE A 216 -7.09 -9.33 4.02
N GLU A 217 -7.24 -10.26 3.07
CA GLU A 217 -7.87 -11.57 3.29
C GLU A 217 -7.15 -12.37 4.38
N ARG A 218 -5.80 -12.30 4.42
CA ARG A 218 -5.01 -12.97 5.46
C ARG A 218 -5.34 -12.47 6.87
N PHE A 219 -5.56 -11.17 7.05
CA PHE A 219 -5.94 -10.59 8.35
C PHE A 219 -7.43 -10.80 8.69
N MET A 220 -8.26 -11.05 7.68
CA MET A 220 -9.71 -11.13 7.78
C MET A 220 -10.28 -12.54 7.52
N ARG A 221 -9.50 -13.62 7.73
CA ARG A 221 -9.92 -15.02 7.44
C ARG A 221 -11.33 -15.39 7.91
N ASN A 222 -11.74 -14.95 9.10
CA ASN A 222 -13.06 -15.25 9.67
C ASN A 222 -13.96 -14.00 9.75
N GLY A 223 -13.60 -12.93 9.04
CA GLY A 223 -14.23 -11.62 9.17
C GLY A 223 -14.07 -10.98 10.57
N VAL A 224 -14.80 -9.89 10.81
CA VAL A 224 -14.97 -9.30 12.14
C VAL A 224 -16.28 -9.80 12.74
N LEU A 225 -16.18 -10.59 13.82
CA LEU A 225 -17.34 -11.10 14.54
C LEU A 225 -17.93 -10.02 15.44
N MET A 226 -19.19 -9.66 15.21
CA MET A 226 -19.91 -8.65 15.97
C MET A 226 -20.52 -9.25 17.24
N TRP A 227 -19.67 -9.70 18.17
CA TRP A 227 -20.09 -10.40 19.38
C TRP A 227 -20.69 -9.51 20.48
N GLY A 228 -20.62 -8.18 20.33
CA GLY A 228 -21.22 -7.27 21.30
C GLY A 228 -21.01 -5.80 21.00
N ARG A 229 -21.62 -4.96 21.86
CA ARG A 229 -21.53 -3.49 21.78
C ARG A 229 -20.09 -2.94 21.75
N PRO A 230 -19.10 -3.49 22.47
CA PRO A 230 -17.74 -2.95 22.42
C PRO A 230 -17.13 -2.93 21.01
N VAL A 231 -17.39 -3.96 20.20
CA VAL A 231 -16.92 -4.03 18.81
C VAL A 231 -17.62 -2.97 17.96
N GLN A 232 -18.94 -2.85 18.11
CA GLN A 232 -19.73 -1.84 17.39
C GLN A 232 -19.26 -0.42 17.75
N THR A 233 -19.10 -0.11 19.04
CA THR A 233 -18.60 1.20 19.47
C THR A 233 -17.19 1.49 18.96
N ALA A 234 -16.33 0.47 18.85
CA ALA A 234 -14.99 0.63 18.28
C ALA A 234 -15.04 0.94 16.77
N LEU A 235 -15.93 0.29 16.01
CA LEU A 235 -16.15 0.57 14.59
C LEU A 235 -16.79 1.95 14.39
N ASP A 236 -17.84 2.29 15.14
CA ASP A 236 -18.49 3.60 15.11
C ASP A 236 -17.48 4.72 15.41
N SER A 237 -16.60 4.50 16.39
CA SER A 237 -15.50 5.43 16.70
C SER A 237 -14.49 5.54 15.55
N GLY A 238 -14.20 4.42 14.88
CA GLY A 238 -13.38 4.38 13.67
C GLY A 238 -13.98 5.22 12.55
N ASP A 239 -15.28 5.07 12.28
CA ASP A 239 -16.00 5.81 11.24
C ASP A 239 -16.03 7.31 11.51
N LEU A 240 -16.20 7.72 12.78
CA LEU A 240 -16.10 9.12 13.17
C LEU A 240 -14.71 9.70 12.86
N LEU A 241 -13.64 8.94 13.11
CA LEU A 241 -12.25 9.36 12.84
C LEU A 241 -11.95 9.39 11.33
N VAL A 242 -12.46 8.42 10.57
CA VAL A 242 -12.39 8.43 9.10
C VAL A 242 -13.08 9.67 8.54
N ASN A 243 -14.29 9.98 9.02
CA ASN A 243 -15.04 11.16 8.62
C ASN A 243 -14.34 12.47 9.03
N GLN A 244 -13.65 12.48 10.16
CA GLN A 244 -12.79 13.60 10.56
C GLN A 244 -11.67 13.83 9.55
N VAL A 245 -10.97 12.78 9.11
CA VAL A 245 -9.93 12.89 8.06
C VAL A 245 -10.54 13.32 6.73
N ARG A 246 -11.75 12.86 6.38
CA ARG A 246 -12.41 13.18 5.10
C ARG A 246 -13.03 14.57 5.04
N ASN A 247 -13.42 15.17 6.17
CA ASN A 247 -14.12 16.46 6.18
C ASN A 247 -13.31 17.61 6.80
N SER A 248 -12.36 17.32 7.69
CA SER A 248 -11.59 18.37 8.38
C SER A 248 -10.46 18.92 7.52
N ASN A 249 -10.41 20.24 7.40
CA ASN A 249 -9.26 20.96 6.82
C ASN A 249 -8.20 21.33 7.87
N LYS A 250 -8.53 21.22 9.17
CA LYS A 250 -7.63 21.61 10.27
C LYS A 250 -6.71 20.48 10.71
N THR A 251 -7.15 19.23 10.54
CA THR A 251 -6.44 18.03 10.98
C THR A 251 -6.20 17.12 9.78
N PRO A 252 -5.16 17.40 8.97
CA PRO A 252 -4.83 16.58 7.79
C PRO A 252 -4.23 15.23 8.18
N LEU A 253 -3.74 15.09 9.41
CA LEU A 253 -3.24 13.86 10.00
C LEU A 253 -4.11 13.50 11.21
N VAL A 254 -4.57 12.25 11.26
CA VAL A 254 -5.19 11.68 12.45
C VAL A 254 -4.51 10.35 12.75
N SER A 255 -3.99 10.22 13.96
CA SER A 255 -3.35 9.01 14.46
C SER A 255 -4.23 8.35 15.53
N VAL A 256 -4.55 7.08 15.34
CA VAL A 256 -5.44 6.29 16.19
C VAL A 256 -4.68 5.08 16.73
N LEU A 257 -4.75 4.86 18.04
CA LEU A 257 -4.16 3.67 18.67
C LEU A 257 -5.26 2.73 19.13
N ILE A 258 -5.24 1.49 18.62
CA ILE A 258 -6.11 0.40 19.06
C ILE A 258 -5.34 -0.46 20.07
N THR A 259 -5.80 -0.46 21.32
CA THR A 259 -5.22 -1.21 22.45
C THR A 259 -6.16 -2.32 22.91
N GLY A 260 -5.61 -3.38 23.49
CA GLY A 260 -6.39 -4.50 24.04
C GLY A 260 -5.51 -5.71 24.27
N ALA A 261 -5.99 -6.74 24.97
CA ALA A 261 -5.16 -7.92 25.23
C ALA A 261 -4.79 -8.69 23.95
N VAL A 262 -3.79 -9.57 24.05
CA VAL A 262 -3.38 -10.45 22.95
C VAL A 262 -4.59 -11.29 22.50
N GLY A 263 -4.73 -11.50 21.19
CA GLY A 263 -5.82 -12.33 20.65
C GLY A 263 -7.21 -11.68 20.59
N CYS A 264 -7.38 -10.39 20.93
CA CYS A 264 -8.68 -9.70 20.85
C CYS A 264 -9.10 -9.26 19.44
N GLY A 265 -8.35 -9.60 18.39
CA GLY A 265 -8.70 -9.24 17.01
C GLY A 265 -8.44 -7.78 16.61
N LYS A 266 -7.54 -7.09 17.33
CA LYS A 266 -7.17 -5.68 17.08
C LYS A 266 -6.77 -5.41 15.63
N THR A 267 -5.90 -6.27 15.07
CA THR A 267 -5.43 -6.17 13.68
C THR A 267 -6.57 -6.33 12.68
N ALA A 268 -7.50 -7.25 12.93
CA ALA A 268 -8.67 -7.45 12.08
C ALA A 268 -9.61 -6.24 12.15
N LEU A 269 -9.83 -5.68 13.35
CA LEU A 269 -10.63 -4.46 13.53
C LEU A 269 -9.98 -3.24 12.88
N ALA A 270 -8.67 -3.07 13.02
CA ALA A 270 -7.91 -2.01 12.35
C ALA A 270 -8.02 -2.12 10.83
N THR A 271 -7.86 -3.33 10.29
CA THR A 271 -8.01 -3.62 8.87
C THR A 271 -9.43 -3.34 8.39
N ARG A 272 -10.44 -3.71 9.18
CA ARG A 272 -11.84 -3.46 8.86
C ARG A 272 -12.17 -1.97 8.78
N ILE A 273 -11.77 -1.19 9.78
CA ILE A 273 -11.91 0.28 9.76
C ILE A 273 -11.22 0.87 8.54
N ALA A 274 -10.03 0.36 8.22
CA ALA A 274 -9.26 0.84 7.09
C ALA A 274 -9.92 0.51 5.72
N LEU A 275 -10.57 -0.66 5.59
CA LEU A 275 -11.37 -1.01 4.41
C LEU A 275 -12.64 -0.19 4.30
N ASP A 276 -13.40 -0.09 5.39
CA ASP A 276 -14.66 0.67 5.46
C ASP A 276 -14.41 2.17 5.20
N SER A 277 -13.19 2.65 5.45
CA SER A 277 -12.77 4.01 5.10
C SER A 277 -12.89 4.33 3.61
N GLY A 278 -12.80 3.32 2.74
CA GLY A 278 -12.86 3.46 1.29
C GLY A 278 -11.79 4.40 0.71
N PHE A 279 -10.72 4.68 1.47
CA PHE A 279 -9.63 5.53 1.02
C PHE A 279 -8.91 4.89 -0.16
N PRO A 280 -8.45 5.70 -1.15
CA PRO A 280 -7.72 5.20 -2.30
C PRO A 280 -6.51 4.37 -1.86
N PHE A 281 -5.58 4.96 -1.11
CA PHE A 281 -4.40 4.25 -0.65
C PHE A 281 -4.61 3.63 0.73
N LEU A 282 -4.51 2.31 0.80
CA LEU A 282 -4.48 1.54 2.04
C LEU A 282 -3.18 0.75 2.06
N LYS A 283 -2.39 0.80 3.13
CA LYS A 283 -1.25 -0.11 3.31
C LYS A 283 -1.20 -0.60 4.75
N ILE A 284 -1.08 -1.91 4.91
CA ILE A 284 -0.87 -2.57 6.19
C ILE A 284 0.62 -2.88 6.30
N CYS A 285 1.25 -2.41 7.37
CA CYS A 285 2.61 -2.71 7.76
C CYS A 285 2.58 -3.76 8.84
N SER A 286 2.82 -5.00 8.46
CA SER A 286 2.92 -6.11 9.40
C SER A 286 4.37 -6.42 9.76
N PRO A 287 4.68 -6.84 11.00
CA PRO A 287 6.02 -7.32 11.36
C PRO A 287 6.47 -8.53 10.51
N GLY A 288 5.51 -9.28 9.95
CA GLY A 288 5.78 -10.45 9.09
C GLY A 288 6.53 -10.10 7.80
N GLU A 289 6.30 -8.92 7.22
CA GLU A 289 7.02 -8.43 6.04
C GLU A 289 8.46 -7.99 6.36
N LEU A 290 8.74 -7.71 7.64
CA LEU A 290 10.00 -7.12 8.11
C LEU A 290 10.92 -8.14 8.80
N VAL A 291 10.59 -9.44 8.70
CA VAL A 291 11.40 -10.50 9.29
C VAL A 291 12.77 -10.57 8.62
N GLY A 292 13.84 -10.55 9.42
CA GLY A 292 15.22 -10.59 8.94
C GLY A 292 15.81 -9.24 8.57
N PHE A 293 15.04 -8.15 8.68
CA PHE A 293 15.55 -6.80 8.40
C PHE A 293 16.39 -6.28 9.57
N SER A 294 17.48 -5.59 9.25
CA SER A 294 18.19 -4.76 10.23
C SER A 294 17.35 -3.55 10.64
N GLU A 295 17.68 -2.93 11.77
CA GLU A 295 16.96 -1.73 12.25
C GLU A 295 16.92 -0.62 11.18
N ALA A 296 18.04 -0.38 10.50
CA ALA A 296 18.13 0.60 9.43
C ALA A 296 17.21 0.25 8.24
N ALA A 297 17.17 -1.03 7.84
CA ALA A 297 16.30 -1.49 6.77
C ALA A 297 14.81 -1.38 7.16
N LYS A 298 14.45 -1.66 8.42
CA LYS A 298 13.09 -1.43 8.93
C LYS A 298 12.69 0.05 8.85
N CYS A 299 13.57 0.95 9.31
CA CYS A 299 13.33 2.39 9.22
C CYS A 299 13.18 2.86 7.76
N GLN A 300 14.01 2.35 6.84
CA GLN A 300 13.92 2.70 5.42
C GLN A 300 12.62 2.18 4.79
N HIS A 301 12.20 0.97 5.15
CA HIS A 301 10.93 0.41 4.69
C HIS A 301 9.73 1.21 5.22
N LEU A 302 9.71 1.52 6.51
CA LEU A 302 8.66 2.36 7.11
C LEU A 302 8.62 3.74 6.44
N LYS A 303 9.77 4.38 6.26
CA LYS A 303 9.87 5.66 5.54
C LYS A 303 9.26 5.55 4.14
N LYS A 304 9.62 4.51 3.38
CA LYS A 304 9.07 4.27 2.04
C LYS A 304 7.54 4.14 2.07
N VAL A 305 6.97 3.39 3.02
CA VAL A 305 5.51 3.24 3.13
C VAL A 305 4.81 4.58 3.38
N PHE A 306 5.35 5.40 4.28
CA PHE A 306 4.80 6.74 4.53
C PHE A 306 4.99 7.67 3.33
N ASP A 307 6.14 7.62 2.65
CA ASP A 307 6.40 8.40 1.43
C ASP A 307 5.40 8.02 0.31
N ASP A 308 5.09 6.74 0.16
CA ASP A 308 4.07 6.27 -0.78
C ASP A 308 2.66 6.70 -0.34
N ALA A 309 2.35 6.66 0.97
CA ALA A 309 1.09 7.16 1.51
C ALA A 309 0.92 8.67 1.29
N TYR A 310 2.02 9.44 1.31
CA TYR A 310 2.01 10.86 1.02
C TYR A 310 1.77 11.15 -0.45
N LYS A 311 1.85 10.21 -1.40
CA LYS A 311 1.54 10.49 -2.82
C LYS A 311 0.04 10.57 -3.08
N SER A 312 -0.77 9.89 -2.27
CA SER A 312 -2.23 9.86 -2.40
C SER A 312 -2.90 11.08 -1.76
N GLN A 313 -4.05 11.50 -2.29
CA GLN A 313 -4.87 12.56 -1.69
C GLN A 313 -5.46 12.14 -0.33
N LEU A 314 -5.94 10.90 -0.25
CA LEU A 314 -6.45 10.26 0.97
C LEU A 314 -5.71 8.93 1.14
N SER A 315 -5.10 8.72 2.29
CA SER A 315 -4.37 7.49 2.60
C SER A 315 -4.66 6.99 4.00
N CYS A 316 -4.69 5.66 4.16
CA CYS A 316 -4.75 4.96 5.43
C CYS A 316 -3.53 4.05 5.57
N VAL A 317 -2.77 4.21 6.63
CA VAL A 317 -1.63 3.34 6.97
C VAL A 317 -1.95 2.64 8.28
N VAL A 318 -1.99 1.31 8.24
CA VAL A 318 -2.18 0.47 9.43
C VAL A 318 -0.82 -0.06 9.85
N ILE A 319 -0.40 0.24 11.07
CA ILE A 319 0.81 -0.30 11.68
C ILE A 319 0.39 -1.39 12.66
N ASP A 320 0.66 -2.64 12.28
CA ASP A 320 0.30 -3.80 13.09
C ASP A 320 1.37 -4.09 14.15
N ASP A 321 0.92 -4.45 15.35
CA ASP A 321 1.71 -4.92 16.48
C ASP A 321 3.01 -4.12 16.72
N ILE A 322 2.86 -2.86 17.17
CA ILE A 322 3.97 -1.92 17.35
C ILE A 322 5.10 -2.50 18.22
N GLU A 323 4.76 -3.30 19.24
CA GLU A 323 5.71 -3.98 20.13
C GLU A 323 6.67 -4.90 19.37
N LYS A 324 6.17 -5.66 18.39
CA LYS A 324 7.00 -6.53 17.56
C LYS A 324 7.82 -5.75 16.55
N LEU A 325 7.32 -4.62 16.05
CA LEU A 325 8.08 -3.77 15.13
C LEU A 325 9.33 -3.18 15.79
N ILE A 326 9.22 -2.78 17.05
CA ILE A 326 10.33 -2.25 17.84
C ILE A 326 11.22 -3.34 18.47
N ASP A 327 10.98 -4.62 18.12
CA ASP A 327 11.69 -5.78 18.69
C ASP A 327 11.67 -5.80 20.23
N TYR A 328 10.54 -5.43 20.84
CA TYR A 328 10.44 -5.38 22.29
C TYR A 328 10.55 -6.78 22.91
N ASN A 329 11.41 -6.90 23.91
CA ASN A 329 11.51 -8.08 24.76
C ASN A 329 11.31 -7.70 26.23
N PRO A 330 10.36 -8.34 26.95
CA PRO A 330 10.14 -8.06 28.37
C PRO A 330 11.30 -8.50 29.27
N ILE A 331 12.14 -9.45 28.85
CA ILE A 331 13.27 -9.95 29.66
C ILE A 331 14.44 -8.98 29.59
N GLY A 332 14.42 -8.00 30.50
CA GLY A 332 15.30 -6.83 30.48
C GLY A 332 14.89 -5.95 29.30
N PRO A 333 14.22 -4.79 29.52
CA PRO A 333 13.47 -4.07 28.49
C PRO A 333 14.37 -3.60 27.34
N ARG A 334 14.62 -4.49 26.39
CA ARG A 334 15.39 -4.24 25.18
C ARG A 334 14.40 -3.96 24.08
N PHE A 335 14.65 -2.88 23.35
CA PHE A 335 13.88 -2.48 22.19
C PHE A 335 14.79 -1.69 21.26
N SER A 336 14.41 -1.65 19.99
CA SER A 336 15.10 -0.89 18.97
C SER A 336 14.76 0.60 19.10
N ASN A 337 15.63 1.39 19.73
CA ASN A 337 15.40 2.83 19.89
C ASN A 337 15.38 3.56 18.54
N THR A 338 16.16 3.11 17.56
CA THR A 338 16.21 3.69 16.22
C THR A 338 14.85 3.61 15.53
N VAL A 339 14.19 2.45 15.56
CA VAL A 339 12.85 2.25 15.01
C VAL A 339 11.80 3.02 15.81
N THR A 340 11.89 3.01 17.14
CA THR A 340 10.99 3.77 18.04
C THR A 340 10.99 5.27 17.73
N GLN A 341 12.16 5.89 17.64
CA GLN A 341 12.26 7.33 17.32
C GLN A 341 11.76 7.62 15.91
N ALA A 342 12.07 6.76 14.93
CA ALA A 342 11.58 6.91 13.57
C ALA A 342 10.04 6.90 13.52
N LEU A 343 9.38 5.95 14.20
CA LEU A 343 7.92 5.87 14.29
C LEU A 343 7.32 7.10 14.98
N MET A 344 7.91 7.59 16.08
CA MET A 344 7.43 8.79 16.76
C MET A 344 7.47 10.03 15.87
N VAL A 345 8.47 10.15 15.00
CA VAL A 345 8.55 11.22 14.00
C VAL A 345 7.49 11.01 12.92
N LEU A 346 7.35 9.80 12.38
CA LEU A 346 6.39 9.49 11.32
C LEU A 346 4.93 9.73 11.76
N PHE A 347 4.58 9.41 13.01
CA PHE A 347 3.24 9.66 13.56
C PHE A 347 2.89 11.13 13.77
N LYS A 348 3.89 12.03 13.77
CA LYS A 348 3.69 13.48 13.91
C LYS A 348 3.93 14.24 12.61
N ASN A 349 4.50 13.58 11.60
CA ASN A 349 4.87 14.23 10.37
C ASN A 349 3.61 14.56 9.55
N LEU A 350 3.39 15.84 9.27
CA LEU A 350 2.22 16.29 8.55
C LEU A 350 2.37 15.97 7.06
N PRO A 351 1.31 15.44 6.41
CA PRO A 351 1.35 15.24 4.98
C PRO A 351 1.45 16.59 4.23
N PRO A 352 1.95 16.58 2.97
CA PRO A 352 1.97 17.76 2.11
C PRO A 352 0.57 18.42 1.97
N PRO A 353 0.50 19.72 1.61
CA PRO A 353 -0.77 20.43 1.53
C PRO A 353 -1.75 19.73 0.58
N LYS A 354 -3.05 19.73 0.95
CA LYS A 354 -4.16 19.06 0.26
C LYS A 354 -4.15 17.52 0.31
N ARG A 355 -3.19 16.90 0.99
CA ARG A 355 -3.16 15.44 1.21
C ARG A 355 -3.54 15.13 2.66
N ARG A 356 -4.16 13.98 2.90
CA ARG A 356 -4.66 13.60 4.23
C ARG A 356 -4.34 12.15 4.54
N LEU A 357 -3.95 11.92 5.79
CA LEU A 357 -3.43 10.65 6.25
C LEU A 357 -4.14 10.20 7.54
N LEU A 358 -4.66 8.98 7.52
CA LEU A 358 -5.11 8.26 8.69
C LEU A 358 -4.05 7.22 9.06
N VAL A 359 -3.57 7.25 10.29
CA VAL A 359 -2.63 6.24 10.81
C VAL A 359 -3.32 5.45 11.90
N ILE A 360 -3.37 4.13 11.77
CA ILE A 360 -3.94 3.22 12.77
C ILE A 360 -2.82 2.34 13.32
N GLY A 361 -2.46 2.52 14.57
CA GLY A 361 -1.52 1.67 15.28
C GLY A 361 -2.26 0.61 16.10
N THR A 362 -1.77 -0.63 16.13
CA THR A 362 -2.26 -1.65 17.06
C THR A 362 -1.19 -2.05 18.07
N SER A 363 -1.60 -2.28 19.31
CA SER A 363 -0.70 -2.73 20.38
C SER A 363 -1.45 -3.58 21.40
N SER A 364 -0.75 -4.56 21.97
CA SER A 364 -1.25 -5.44 23.01
C SER A 364 -0.99 -4.91 24.42
N ASN A 365 0.05 -4.12 24.59
CA ASN A 365 0.50 -3.59 25.87
C ASN A 365 0.46 -2.05 25.86
N LYS A 366 -0.57 -1.50 26.50
CA LYS A 366 -0.73 -0.05 26.63
C LYS A 366 0.34 0.56 27.53
N ASP A 367 0.71 -0.13 28.61
CA ASP A 367 1.62 0.39 29.63
C ASP A 367 3.02 0.64 29.04
N LEU A 368 3.47 -0.26 28.17
CA LEU A 368 4.71 -0.10 27.40
C LEU A 368 4.71 1.17 26.55
N LEU A 369 3.63 1.45 25.82
CA LEU A 369 3.54 2.64 24.98
C LEU A 369 3.46 3.93 25.80
N HIS A 370 2.92 3.85 27.02
CA HIS A 370 2.92 4.95 27.96
C HIS A 370 4.33 5.27 28.44
N GLU A 371 5.09 4.26 28.87
CA GLU A 371 6.47 4.39 29.33
C GLU A 371 7.42 4.91 28.23
N MET A 372 7.24 4.47 26.99
CA MET A 372 8.01 4.94 25.84
C MET A 372 7.59 6.34 25.35
N GLY A 373 6.51 6.90 25.88
CA GLY A 373 5.96 8.19 25.43
C GLY A 373 5.32 8.17 24.04
N MET A 374 5.16 6.98 23.43
CA MET A 374 4.51 6.81 22.13
C MET A 374 3.00 7.08 22.21
N GLU A 375 2.36 6.82 23.35
CA GLU A 375 0.92 7.06 23.54
C GLU A 375 0.53 8.51 23.19
N LYS A 376 1.38 9.49 23.57
CA LYS A 376 1.16 10.92 23.30
C LYS A 376 1.30 11.32 21.83
N CYS A 377 1.82 10.45 20.97
CA CYS A 377 1.89 10.67 19.53
C CYS A 377 0.55 10.38 18.83
N PHE A 378 -0.34 9.64 19.49
CA PHE A 378 -1.65 9.33 18.96
C PHE A 378 -2.68 10.39 19.38
N SER A 379 -3.59 10.71 18.45
CA SER A 379 -4.65 11.70 18.66
C SER A 379 -5.85 11.11 19.40
N SER A 380 -6.13 9.82 19.16
CA SER A 380 -7.25 9.10 19.76
C SER A 380 -6.86 7.68 20.12
N HIS A 381 -7.54 7.13 21.15
CA HIS A 381 -7.32 5.78 21.65
C HIS A 381 -8.63 5.00 21.62
N ILE A 382 -8.61 3.83 20.99
CA ILE A 382 -9.70 2.87 20.98
C ILE A 382 -9.27 1.66 21.80
N HIS A 383 -10.08 1.26 22.77
CA HIS A 383 -9.82 0.09 23.60
C HIS A 383 -10.75 -1.05 23.21
N VAL A 384 -10.17 -2.20 22.87
CA VAL A 384 -10.88 -3.44 22.54
C VAL A 384 -10.76 -4.39 23.73
N PRO A 385 -11.85 -4.59 24.51
CA PRO A 385 -11.82 -5.47 25.67
C PRO A 385 -11.89 -6.95 25.26
N CYS A 386 -11.43 -7.83 26.16
CA CYS A 386 -11.66 -9.27 26.05
C CYS A 386 -13.15 -9.62 26.21
N LEU A 387 -13.51 -10.83 25.78
CA LEU A 387 -14.82 -11.42 26.04
C LEU A 387 -14.94 -11.66 27.55
N SER A 388 -15.78 -10.85 28.21
CA SER A 388 -15.98 -10.89 29.67
C SER A 388 -17.29 -11.55 30.11
N LYS A 389 -18.36 -11.35 29.34
CA LYS A 389 -19.70 -11.81 29.68
C LYS A 389 -20.00 -13.14 28.97
N ALA A 390 -20.72 -14.02 29.67
CA ALA A 390 -21.26 -15.26 29.10
C ALA A 390 -22.03 -15.02 27.80
N GLN A 391 -22.85 -13.96 27.77
CA GLN A 391 -23.61 -13.55 26.58
C GLN A 391 -22.72 -13.30 25.37
N HIS A 392 -21.56 -12.65 25.55
CA HIS A 392 -20.64 -12.38 24.44
C HIS A 392 -20.06 -13.66 23.86
N ILE A 393 -19.76 -14.64 24.72
CA ILE A 393 -19.27 -15.96 24.31
C ILE A 393 -20.36 -16.70 23.53
N THR A 394 -21.59 -16.76 24.07
CA THR A 394 -22.72 -17.43 23.40
C THR A 394 -23.00 -16.82 22.03
N THR A 395 -23.08 -15.49 21.93
CA THR A 395 -23.27 -14.79 20.65
C THR A 395 -22.12 -15.05 19.68
N THR A 396 -20.87 -15.16 20.17
CA THR A 396 -19.74 -15.53 19.31
C THR A 396 -19.89 -16.95 18.77
N LEU A 397 -20.29 -17.90 19.61
CA LEU A 397 -20.54 -19.30 19.21
C LEU A 397 -21.70 -19.40 18.23
N GLU A 398 -22.70 -18.52 18.36
CA GLU A 398 -23.80 -18.42 17.41
C GLU A 398 -23.34 -17.92 16.04
N LEU A 399 -22.49 -16.90 16.00
CA LEU A 399 -21.94 -16.34 14.76
C LEU A 399 -20.98 -17.29 14.04
N LEU A 400 -20.28 -18.16 14.78
CA LEU A 400 -19.35 -19.15 14.23
C LEU A 400 -20.05 -20.43 13.71
N ASP A 401 -21.33 -20.60 14.04
CA ASP A 401 -22.15 -21.77 13.74
C ASP A 401 -21.55 -23.16 14.08
N ALA A 402 -20.66 -23.22 15.06
CA ALA A 402 -19.88 -24.42 15.37
C ALA A 402 -20.64 -25.45 16.24
N PHE A 403 -21.58 -25.00 17.06
CA PHE A 403 -22.31 -25.84 18.03
C PHE A 403 -23.81 -25.88 17.74
N THR A 404 -24.47 -26.98 18.09
CA THR A 404 -25.93 -27.11 18.04
C THR A 404 -26.61 -26.20 19.08
N PRO A 405 -27.88 -25.81 18.90
CA PRO A 405 -28.59 -24.97 19.87
C PRO A 405 -28.69 -25.61 21.27
N GLU A 406 -28.76 -26.94 21.36
CA GLU A 406 -28.78 -27.68 22.64
C GLU A 406 -27.43 -27.59 23.37
N GLU A 407 -26.32 -27.74 22.64
CA GLU A 407 -24.97 -27.57 23.16
C GLU A 407 -24.72 -26.12 23.60
N ARG A 408 -25.16 -25.12 22.80
CA ARG A 408 -25.06 -23.70 23.16
C ARG A 408 -25.81 -23.38 24.45
N CYS A 409 -27.03 -23.91 24.61
CA CYS A 409 -27.81 -23.72 25.84
C CYS A 409 -27.12 -24.37 27.05
N SER A 410 -26.49 -25.53 26.86
CA SER A 410 -25.72 -26.22 27.91
C SER A 410 -24.49 -25.41 28.32
N ILE A 411 -23.75 -24.88 27.34
CA ILE A 411 -22.60 -24.00 27.55
C ILE A 411 -23.04 -22.71 28.26
N GLU A 412 -24.13 -22.08 27.83
CA GLU A 412 -24.63 -20.84 28.44
C GLU A 412 -25.01 -21.04 29.90
N ARG A 413 -25.70 -22.14 30.25
CA ARG A 413 -26.04 -22.47 31.64
C ARG A 413 -24.79 -22.65 32.51
N LEU A 414 -23.76 -23.33 31.99
CA LEU A 414 -22.54 -23.62 32.72
C LEU A 414 -21.62 -22.39 32.88
N ILE A 415 -21.68 -21.45 31.92
CA ILE A 415 -20.93 -20.19 31.97
C ILE A 415 -21.73 -19.09 32.69
N SER A 416 -23.06 -19.22 32.83
CA SER A 416 -23.90 -18.24 33.51
C SER A 416 -23.42 -18.02 34.96
N GLY A 417 -23.05 -16.78 35.28
CA GLY A 417 -22.48 -16.40 36.57
C GLY A 417 -20.95 -16.41 36.66
N ARG A 418 -20.24 -16.89 35.63
CA ARG A 418 -18.77 -16.85 35.54
C ARG A 418 -18.30 -15.68 34.66
N SER A 419 -17.22 -15.02 35.05
CA SER A 419 -16.51 -14.05 34.20
C SER A 419 -15.27 -14.70 33.60
N ALA A 420 -15.26 -14.94 32.30
CA ALA A 420 -14.07 -15.37 31.58
C ALA A 420 -13.33 -14.14 31.04
N TRP A 421 -12.02 -14.24 30.80
CA TRP A 421 -11.24 -13.17 30.18
C TRP A 421 -10.48 -13.77 29.00
N VAL A 422 -11.16 -13.86 27.86
CA VAL A 422 -10.66 -14.62 26.71
C VAL A 422 -10.65 -13.75 25.45
N GLY A 423 -9.58 -13.87 24.67
CA GLY A 423 -9.47 -13.21 23.36
C GLY A 423 -10.26 -13.96 22.28
N ILE A 424 -10.86 -13.23 21.35
CA ILE A 424 -11.66 -13.81 20.25
C ILE A 424 -10.88 -14.84 19.42
N LYS A 425 -9.59 -14.60 19.17
CA LYS A 425 -8.73 -15.49 18.37
C LYS A 425 -8.49 -16.82 19.09
N SER A 426 -8.28 -16.78 20.40
CA SER A 426 -8.10 -18.00 21.18
C SER A 426 -9.41 -18.76 21.31
N LEU A 427 -10.55 -18.07 21.44
CA LEU A 427 -11.86 -18.70 21.38
C LEU A 427 -12.10 -19.45 20.07
N ILE A 428 -11.80 -18.82 18.92
CA ILE A 428 -11.90 -19.48 17.61
C ILE A 428 -11.03 -20.75 17.57
N HIS A 429 -9.82 -20.70 18.15
CA HIS A 429 -8.95 -21.87 18.22
C HIS A 429 -9.53 -22.98 19.10
N MET A 430 -10.08 -22.63 20.27
CA MET A 430 -10.75 -23.58 21.16
C MET A 430 -11.96 -24.24 20.51
N VAL A 431 -12.75 -23.47 19.76
CA VAL A 431 -13.88 -23.99 18.99
C VAL A 431 -13.39 -24.98 17.94
N GLY A 432 -12.37 -24.63 17.16
CA GLY A 432 -11.79 -25.52 16.15
C GLY A 432 -11.22 -26.81 16.73
N THR A 433 -10.63 -26.76 17.94
CA THR A 433 -10.15 -27.96 18.66
C THR A 433 -11.32 -28.80 19.16
N ALA A 434 -12.37 -28.18 19.70
CA ALA A 434 -13.55 -28.88 20.20
C ALA A 434 -14.35 -29.57 19.07
N GLU A 435 -14.36 -29.01 17.86
CA GLU A 435 -15.02 -29.63 16.69
C GLU A 435 -14.40 -30.98 16.28
N GLN A 436 -13.10 -31.16 16.52
CA GLN A 436 -12.38 -32.41 16.23
C GLN A 436 -12.66 -33.51 17.26
N ALA A 437 -13.23 -33.18 18.42
CA ALA A 437 -13.62 -34.16 19.43
C ALA A 437 -14.90 -34.92 19.03
N GLU A 438 -15.08 -36.11 19.59
CA GLU A 438 -16.30 -36.90 19.45
C GLU A 438 -17.54 -36.08 19.86
N SER A 439 -18.68 -36.30 19.20
CA SER A 439 -19.90 -35.49 19.37
C SER A 439 -20.37 -35.37 20.83
N THR A 440 -20.17 -36.40 21.65
CA THR A 440 -20.51 -36.40 23.08
C THR A 440 -19.52 -35.62 23.95
N MET A 441 -18.28 -35.44 23.48
CA MET A 441 -17.18 -34.82 24.22
C MET A 441 -16.87 -33.38 23.78
N ARG A 442 -17.55 -32.84 22.75
CA ARG A 442 -17.33 -31.48 22.25
C ARG A 442 -17.51 -30.42 23.33
N VAL A 443 -18.65 -30.45 24.03
CA VAL A 443 -18.97 -29.46 25.08
C VAL A 443 -18.03 -29.56 26.29
N PRO A 444 -17.77 -30.74 26.87
CA PRO A 444 -16.79 -30.87 27.95
C PRO A 444 -15.39 -30.40 27.55
N THR A 445 -14.92 -30.78 26.36
CA THR A 445 -13.58 -30.40 25.85
C THR A 445 -13.46 -28.89 25.66
N PHE A 446 -14.50 -28.24 25.12
CA PHE A 446 -14.52 -26.78 25.00
C PHE A 446 -14.46 -26.09 26.36
N LEU A 447 -15.23 -26.59 27.35
CA LEU A 447 -15.24 -26.03 28.69
C LEU A 447 -13.90 -26.19 29.40
N THR A 448 -13.25 -27.35 29.29
CA THR A 448 -11.91 -27.54 29.88
C THR A 448 -10.89 -26.58 29.28
N LEU A 449 -10.91 -26.39 27.95
CA LEU A 449 -10.01 -25.44 27.28
C LEU A 449 -10.29 -23.99 27.72
N LEU A 450 -11.58 -23.64 27.88
CA LEU A 450 -11.98 -22.31 28.35
C LEU A 450 -11.53 -22.04 29.80
N GLU A 451 -11.54 -23.08 30.66
CA GLU A 451 -11.06 -22.99 32.04
C GLU A 451 -9.53 -22.85 32.13
N GLU A 452 -8.78 -23.48 31.21
CA GLU A 452 -7.31 -23.40 31.15
C GLU A 452 -6.81 -22.04 30.64
N GLU A 453 -7.45 -21.46 29.63
CA GLU A 453 -7.03 -20.19 29.04
C GLU A 453 -7.51 -18.94 29.78
N ALA A 454 -8.51 -19.05 30.64
CA ALA A 454 -8.97 -17.90 31.42
C ALA A 454 -7.82 -17.39 32.30
N HIS A 455 -7.31 -16.18 32.00
CA HIS A 455 -6.15 -15.57 32.67
C HIS A 455 -6.29 -15.44 34.20
N ASN A 456 -7.52 -15.55 34.72
CA ASN A 456 -7.77 -15.90 36.11
C ASN A 456 -8.35 -17.31 36.14
N PRO A 457 -7.78 -18.26 36.91
CA PRO A 457 -8.51 -19.47 37.22
C PRO A 457 -9.85 -19.03 37.76
N LEU A 458 -10.94 -19.61 37.24
CA LEU A 458 -12.28 -19.36 37.73
C LEU A 458 -12.23 -19.34 39.25
N ILE A 459 -12.43 -18.17 39.85
CA ILE A 459 -12.49 -18.06 41.29
C ILE A 459 -13.77 -18.82 41.67
N PHE A 460 -13.61 -20.08 42.06
CA PHE A 460 -14.61 -20.83 42.79
C PHE A 460 -14.84 -20.04 44.09
N ARG A 461 -15.91 -19.25 44.12
CA ARG A 461 -16.49 -18.74 45.35
C ARG A 461 -17.88 -19.31 45.52
#